data_AF-A0A1G9JY64-F1
#
_entry.id   AF-A0A1G9JY64-F1
#
_cell.length_a   1.000
_cell.length_b   1.000
_cell.length_c   1.000
_cell.angle_alpha   90.00
_cell.angle_beta   90.00
_cell.angle_gamma   90.00
#
_symmetry.space_group_name_H-M   'P 1'
#
loop_
_entity.id
_entity.type
_entity.pdbx_description
1 polymer ?
#
loop_
_entity_poly.entity_id
_entity_poly.type
_entity_poly.pdbx_seq_one_letter_code
_entity_poly.pdbx_strand_id
1 'polypeptide(L)'
;MNPICCPQCGGLSAYCVRPDGLFQCPECGDLLDRRDIDLDGMEVWGVAADGTLSTTTDPAHSLDCLMEAIEDFLTADECPNAEYARLDSMRNATESLAAYIDARRLGIKRPEFGYTEESVRTAVNAGADMVLGAISLGEPEEDAINLVVNAAITSLTNPGASFAEMVEENYGEDAEEVRSWWGWSK
;
A
#
# COMPACT_ATOMS: atom_id res chain seq x y z
N MET A 1 -11.14 13.65 -11.59
CA MET A 1 -10.65 14.95 -11.09
C MET A 1 -11.76 15.99 -11.18
N ASN A 2 -11.92 16.82 -10.15
CA ASN A 2 -12.98 17.83 -10.06
C ASN A 2 -12.38 19.22 -9.76
N PRO A 3 -12.56 20.25 -10.60
CA PRO A 3 -12.01 21.59 -10.33
C PRO A 3 -12.61 22.24 -9.07
N ILE A 4 -11.79 22.94 -8.28
CA ILE A 4 -12.26 23.73 -7.13
C ILE A 4 -12.74 25.10 -7.64
N CYS A 5 -14.07 25.23 -7.79
CA CYS A 5 -14.72 26.43 -8.29
C CYS A 5 -14.75 27.57 -7.27
N CYS A 6 -14.52 28.80 -7.74
CA CYS A 6 -14.56 29.99 -6.90
C CYS A 6 -16.01 30.38 -6.54
N PRO A 7 -16.39 30.42 -5.25
CA PRO A 7 -17.74 30.80 -4.85
C PRO A 7 -18.02 32.30 -5.05
N GLN A 8 -17.00 33.16 -5.02
CA GLN A 8 -17.17 34.62 -5.15
C GLN A 8 -17.65 35.05 -6.53
N CYS A 9 -17.29 34.31 -7.59
CA CYS A 9 -17.82 34.53 -8.93
C CYS A 9 -19.02 33.63 -9.26
N GLY A 10 -19.62 32.95 -8.26
CA GLY A 10 -20.73 32.03 -8.48
C GLY A 10 -20.33 30.74 -9.22
N GLY A 11 -19.07 30.33 -9.12
CA GLY A 11 -18.57 29.10 -9.74
C GLY A 11 -18.26 29.21 -11.24
N LEU A 12 -18.16 30.42 -11.79
CA LEU A 12 -17.84 30.66 -13.21
C LEU A 12 -16.43 30.20 -13.59
N SER A 13 -15.51 30.09 -12.64
CA SER A 13 -14.14 29.61 -12.87
C SER A 13 -13.56 28.92 -11.64
N ALA A 14 -12.64 28.00 -11.90
CA ALA A 14 -11.83 27.36 -10.88
C ALA A 14 -10.65 28.24 -10.45
N TYR A 15 -10.14 27.99 -9.25
CA TYR A 15 -8.91 28.62 -8.79
C TYR A 15 -7.69 28.06 -9.54
N CYS A 16 -6.71 28.91 -9.86
CA CYS A 16 -5.46 28.52 -10.50
C CYS A 16 -4.25 28.85 -9.62
N VAL A 17 -3.21 28.04 -9.70
CA VAL A 17 -1.97 28.24 -8.95
C VAL A 17 -1.24 29.52 -9.33
N ARG A 18 -0.63 30.18 -8.34
CA ARG A 18 0.26 31.33 -8.53
C ARG A 18 1.70 31.02 -8.11
N PRO A 19 2.69 31.80 -8.59
CA PRO A 19 4.10 31.62 -8.22
C PRO A 19 4.40 31.83 -6.72
N ASP A 20 3.52 32.53 -6.00
CA ASP A 20 3.64 32.80 -4.56
C ASP A 20 3.07 31.68 -3.68
N GLY A 21 2.54 30.60 -4.28
CA GLY A 21 1.97 29.46 -3.57
C GLY A 21 0.52 29.66 -3.11
N LEU A 22 -0.13 30.76 -3.48
CA LEU A 22 -1.57 30.96 -3.35
C LEU A 22 -2.31 30.48 -4.59
N PHE A 23 -3.63 30.39 -4.49
CA PHE A 23 -4.51 30.18 -5.63
C PHE A 23 -5.35 31.43 -5.90
N GLN A 24 -5.63 31.70 -7.17
CA GLN A 24 -6.42 32.86 -7.58
C GLN A 24 -7.49 32.48 -8.60
N CYS A 25 -8.68 33.04 -8.42
CA CYS A 25 -9.75 32.96 -9.41
C CYS A 25 -9.41 33.91 -10.58
N PRO A 26 -9.34 33.42 -11.83
CA PRO A 26 -9.03 34.26 -12.99
C PRO A 26 -10.13 35.29 -13.32
N GLU A 27 -11.38 35.04 -12.89
CA GLU A 27 -12.53 35.90 -13.19
C GLU A 27 -12.65 37.10 -12.25
N CYS A 28 -12.64 36.86 -10.92
CA CYS A 28 -12.88 37.90 -9.93
C CYS A 28 -11.63 38.31 -9.14
N GLY A 29 -10.51 37.60 -9.33
CA GLY A 29 -9.25 37.88 -8.63
C GLY A 29 -9.19 37.42 -7.17
N ASP A 30 -10.26 36.80 -6.66
CA ASP A 30 -10.34 36.25 -5.31
C ASP A 30 -9.20 35.26 -5.03
N LEU A 31 -8.68 35.28 -3.79
CA LEU A 31 -7.52 34.49 -3.39
C LEU A 31 -7.94 33.39 -2.42
N LEU A 32 -7.36 32.21 -2.61
CA LEU A 32 -7.51 31.05 -1.72
C LEU A 32 -6.13 30.61 -1.24
N ASP A 33 -5.96 30.50 0.09
CA ASP A 33 -4.76 29.92 0.69
C ASP A 33 -4.94 28.40 0.81
N ARG A 34 -3.86 27.64 0.63
CA ARG A 34 -3.87 26.18 0.79
C ARG A 34 -4.39 25.71 2.16
N ARG A 35 -4.28 26.55 3.20
CA ARG A 35 -4.74 26.24 4.56
C ARG A 35 -6.25 26.38 4.72
N ASP A 36 -6.91 27.05 3.79
CA ASP A 36 -8.36 27.26 3.80
C ASP A 36 -9.08 26.18 2.99
N ILE A 37 -8.33 25.26 2.36
CA ILE A 37 -8.87 24.09 1.67
C ILE A 37 -9.14 23.00 2.72
N ASP A 38 -10.40 22.91 3.14
CA ASP A 38 -10.90 21.83 3.99
C ASP A 38 -11.65 20.82 3.10
N LEU A 39 -11.16 19.58 3.06
CA LEU A 39 -11.76 18.48 2.31
C LEU A 39 -12.25 17.43 3.29
N ASP A 40 -13.35 16.78 2.96
CA ASP A 40 -13.91 15.70 3.76
C ASP A 40 -13.36 14.32 3.37
N GLY A 41 -13.35 13.42 4.35
CA GLY A 41 -13.22 11.98 4.17
C GLY A 41 -11.98 11.53 3.39
N MET A 42 -12.19 11.24 2.11
CA MET A 42 -11.29 10.50 1.23
C MET A 42 -10.87 11.33 0.01
N GLU A 43 -11.08 12.64 0.03
CA GLU A 43 -10.62 13.54 -1.04
C GLU A 43 -9.30 14.22 -0.69
N VAL A 44 -8.50 14.42 -1.72
CA VAL A 44 -7.25 15.18 -1.68
C VAL A 44 -7.24 16.19 -2.81
N TRP A 45 -6.49 17.28 -2.67
CA TRP A 45 -6.34 18.28 -3.71
C TRP A 45 -4.95 18.24 -4.33
N GLY A 46 -4.86 18.70 -5.56
CA GLY A 46 -3.61 18.94 -6.28
C GLY A 46 -3.81 19.94 -7.41
N VAL A 47 -2.74 20.19 -8.15
CA VAL A 47 -2.74 21.16 -9.26
C VAL A 47 -2.59 20.39 -10.56
N ALA A 48 -3.57 20.53 -11.45
CA ALA A 48 -3.55 19.92 -12.76
C ALA A 48 -2.46 20.54 -13.64
N ALA A 49 -2.13 19.88 -14.76
CA ALA A 49 -1.05 20.30 -15.65
C ALA A 49 -1.27 21.70 -16.27
N ASP A 50 -2.52 22.16 -16.35
CA ASP A 50 -2.88 23.50 -16.82
C ASP A 50 -2.85 24.59 -15.72
N GLY A 51 -2.49 24.21 -14.49
CA GLY A 51 -2.44 25.09 -13.33
C GLY A 51 -3.74 25.17 -12.53
N THR A 52 -4.79 24.44 -12.93
CA THR A 52 -6.09 24.44 -12.24
C THR A 52 -6.01 23.66 -10.93
N LEU A 53 -6.50 24.25 -9.84
CA LEU A 53 -6.68 23.57 -8.56
C LEU A 53 -7.87 22.60 -8.65
N SER A 54 -7.66 21.33 -8.31
CA SER A 54 -8.67 20.28 -8.41
C SER A 54 -8.63 19.32 -7.23
N THR A 55 -9.76 18.70 -6.91
CA THR A 55 -9.86 17.54 -6.00
C THR A 55 -9.92 16.23 -6.77
N THR A 56 -9.60 15.15 -6.07
CA THR A 56 -9.71 13.77 -6.51
C THR A 56 -9.74 12.86 -5.29
N THR A 57 -10.10 11.60 -5.47
CA THR A 57 -10.00 10.58 -4.42
C THR A 57 -8.55 10.39 -3.99
N ASP A 58 -8.32 10.20 -2.69
CA ASP A 58 -7.03 9.86 -2.10
C ASP A 58 -6.47 8.63 -2.82
N PRO A 59 -5.23 8.71 -3.37
CA PRO A 59 -4.63 7.56 -4.04
C PRO A 59 -4.41 6.36 -3.12
N ALA A 60 -4.29 6.56 -1.80
CA ALA A 60 -4.21 5.47 -0.83
C ALA A 60 -5.55 4.73 -0.79
N HIS A 61 -6.63 5.45 -0.53
CA HIS A 61 -7.98 4.89 -0.53
C HIS A 61 -8.35 4.23 -1.87
N SER A 62 -7.98 4.86 -2.99
CA SER A 62 -8.24 4.31 -4.33
C SER A 62 -7.54 2.96 -4.55
N LEU A 63 -6.36 2.75 -3.97
CA LEU A 63 -5.65 1.47 -4.09
C LEU A 63 -6.18 0.42 -3.11
N ASP A 64 -6.63 0.80 -1.92
CA ASP A 64 -7.34 -0.11 -1.00
C ASP A 64 -8.61 -0.65 -1.66
N CYS A 65 -9.44 0.22 -2.25
CA CYS A 65 -10.64 -0.18 -2.99
C CYS A 65 -10.32 -1.07 -4.20
N LEU A 66 -9.18 -0.84 -4.86
CA LEU A 66 -8.72 -1.71 -5.95
C LEU A 66 -8.37 -3.11 -5.42
N MET A 67 -7.68 -3.21 -4.29
CA MET A 67 -7.33 -4.48 -3.67
C MET A 67 -8.57 -5.25 -3.22
N GLU A 68 -9.52 -4.58 -2.57
CA GLU A 68 -10.82 -5.15 -2.19
C GLU A 68 -11.58 -5.68 -3.41
N ALA A 69 -11.65 -4.90 -4.50
CA ALA A 69 -12.28 -5.35 -5.73
C ALA A 69 -11.59 -6.57 -6.36
N ILE A 70 -10.26 -6.70 -6.25
CA ILE A 70 -9.53 -7.89 -6.72
C ILE A 70 -9.87 -9.10 -5.83
N GLU A 71 -9.90 -8.92 -4.51
CA GLU A 71 -10.25 -9.99 -3.57
C GLU A 71 -11.68 -10.49 -3.81
N ASP A 72 -12.64 -9.59 -3.97
CA ASP A 72 -14.02 -9.92 -4.32
C ASP A 72 -14.11 -10.69 -5.64
N PHE A 73 -13.30 -10.32 -6.63
CA PHE A 73 -13.26 -11.04 -7.90
C PHE A 73 -12.74 -12.47 -7.73
N LEU A 74 -11.67 -12.65 -6.94
CA LEU A 74 -11.05 -13.94 -6.69
C LEU A 74 -11.95 -14.87 -5.87
N THR A 75 -12.75 -14.31 -4.97
CA THR A 75 -13.70 -15.02 -4.11
C THR A 75 -15.12 -15.09 -4.68
N ALA A 76 -15.35 -14.61 -5.91
CA ALA A 76 -16.68 -14.50 -6.49
C ALA A 76 -17.48 -15.82 -6.55
N ASP A 77 -16.82 -16.98 -6.62
CA ASP A 77 -17.49 -18.29 -6.60
C ASP A 77 -18.14 -18.62 -5.26
N GLU A 78 -17.80 -17.90 -4.19
CA GLU A 78 -18.41 -18.00 -2.87
C GLU A 78 -19.73 -17.21 -2.78
N CYS A 79 -20.01 -16.34 -3.76
CA CYS A 79 -21.22 -15.52 -3.79
C CYS A 79 -22.42 -16.25 -4.41
N PRO A 80 -23.66 -15.95 -3.98
CA PRO A 80 -24.88 -16.54 -4.57
C PRO A 80 -25.02 -16.32 -6.09
N ASN A 81 -24.43 -15.25 -6.62
CA ASN A 81 -24.35 -14.98 -8.06
C ASN A 81 -22.93 -14.57 -8.45
N ALA A 82 -22.10 -15.57 -8.75
CA ALA A 82 -20.70 -15.39 -9.09
C ALA A 82 -20.46 -14.58 -10.38
N GLU A 83 -21.39 -14.61 -11.34
CA GLU A 83 -21.26 -13.82 -12.57
C GLU A 83 -21.44 -12.33 -12.27
N TYR A 84 -22.48 -11.98 -11.50
CA TYR A 84 -22.71 -10.60 -11.07
C TYR A 84 -21.55 -10.08 -10.20
N ALA A 85 -21.09 -10.88 -9.23
CA ALA A 85 -19.98 -10.51 -8.36
C ALA A 85 -18.73 -10.16 -9.20
N ARG A 86 -18.35 -11.01 -10.16
CA ARG A 86 -17.22 -10.72 -11.06
C ARG A 86 -17.38 -9.41 -11.83
N LEU A 87 -18.56 -9.16 -12.41
CA LEU A 87 -18.81 -7.94 -13.18
C LEU A 87 -18.74 -6.69 -12.31
N ASP A 88 -19.29 -6.75 -11.10
CA ASP A 88 -19.24 -5.62 -10.16
C ASP A 88 -17.82 -5.36 -9.68
N SER A 89 -17.08 -6.40 -9.28
CA SER A 89 -15.67 -6.30 -8.91
C SER A 89 -14.80 -5.72 -10.04
N MET A 90 -15.01 -6.15 -11.28
CA MET A 90 -14.29 -5.59 -12.44
C MET A 90 -14.60 -4.09 -12.65
N ARG A 91 -15.85 -3.69 -12.45
CA ARG A 91 -16.26 -2.28 -12.52
C ARG A 91 -15.59 -1.47 -11.41
N ASN A 92 -15.67 -1.93 -10.17
CA ASN A 92 -15.07 -1.27 -9.00
C ASN A 92 -13.55 -1.16 -9.13
N ALA A 93 -12.88 -2.21 -9.63
CA ALA A 93 -11.45 -2.18 -9.92
C ALA A 93 -11.10 -1.12 -10.99
N THR A 94 -11.91 -1.02 -12.03
CA THR A 94 -11.71 -0.02 -13.10
C THR A 94 -11.88 1.40 -12.58
N GLU A 95 -12.95 1.65 -11.81
CA GLU A 95 -13.23 2.97 -11.20
C GLU A 95 -12.12 3.38 -10.22
N SER A 96 -11.68 2.45 -9.37
CA SER A 96 -10.61 2.66 -8.38
C SER A 96 -9.25 2.95 -9.05
N LEU A 97 -8.90 2.21 -10.10
CA LEU A 97 -7.68 2.47 -10.86
C LEU A 97 -7.72 3.82 -11.57
N ALA A 98 -8.88 4.22 -12.13
CA ALA A 98 -9.05 5.51 -12.76
C ALA A 98 -8.86 6.66 -11.74
N ALA A 99 -9.44 6.54 -10.55
CA ALA A 99 -9.28 7.50 -9.46
C ALA A 99 -7.81 7.64 -9.02
N TYR A 100 -7.10 6.51 -8.89
CA TYR A 100 -5.67 6.51 -8.61
C TYR A 100 -4.88 7.23 -9.71
N ILE A 101 -5.14 6.94 -10.99
CA ILE A 101 -4.46 7.60 -12.13
C ILE A 101 -4.71 9.12 -12.10
N ASP A 102 -5.93 9.54 -11.79
CA ASP A 102 -6.29 10.96 -11.66
C ASP A 102 -5.51 11.64 -10.53
N ALA A 103 -5.37 11.01 -9.36
CA ALA A 103 -4.50 11.51 -8.30
C ALA A 103 -3.03 11.65 -8.75
N ARG A 104 -2.52 10.68 -9.53
CA ARG A 104 -1.17 10.78 -10.09
C ARG A 104 -1.03 11.92 -11.09
N ARG A 105 -2.06 12.20 -11.88
CA ARG A 105 -2.08 13.33 -12.84
C ARG A 105 -2.09 14.69 -12.15
N LEU A 106 -2.62 14.79 -10.93
CA LEU A 106 -2.53 15.99 -10.08
C LEU A 106 -1.18 16.13 -9.35
N GLY A 107 -0.21 15.26 -9.63
CA GLY A 107 1.12 15.30 -9.01
C GLY A 107 1.16 14.75 -7.58
N ILE A 108 0.09 14.11 -7.12
CA ILE A 108 0.05 13.49 -5.79
C ILE A 108 1.01 12.31 -5.77
N LYS A 109 1.81 12.25 -4.71
CA LYS A 109 2.83 11.20 -4.56
C LYS A 109 2.16 9.83 -4.46
N ARG A 110 2.90 8.81 -4.89
CA ARG A 110 2.51 7.42 -4.68
C ARG A 110 2.34 7.19 -3.16
N PRO A 111 1.26 6.55 -2.71
CA PRO A 111 1.15 6.15 -1.32
C PRO A 111 2.14 5.04 -1.01
N GLU A 112 2.72 5.07 0.18
CA GLU A 112 3.52 3.97 0.69
C GLU A 112 2.57 2.90 1.24
N PHE A 113 2.58 1.72 0.63
CA PHE A 113 1.74 0.59 1.02
C PHE A 113 2.56 -0.52 1.66
N GLY A 114 1.94 -1.15 2.67
CA GLY A 114 2.50 -2.29 3.36
C GLY A 114 3.68 -1.93 4.26
N TYR A 115 4.36 -2.96 4.73
CA TYR A 115 5.59 -2.84 5.49
C TYR A 115 6.77 -2.93 4.52
N THR A 116 7.80 -2.11 4.71
CA THR A 116 9.07 -2.31 4.00
C THR A 116 9.67 -3.65 4.40
N GLU A 117 10.50 -4.25 3.54
CA GLU A 117 11.23 -5.47 3.89
C GLU A 117 11.99 -5.29 5.22
N GLU A 118 12.62 -4.14 5.41
CA GLU A 118 13.30 -3.76 6.65
C GLU A 118 12.34 -3.73 7.86
N SER A 119 11.13 -3.19 7.70
CA SER A 119 10.12 -3.14 8.76
C SER A 119 9.64 -4.54 9.13
N VAL A 120 9.39 -5.41 8.15
CA VAL A 120 9.01 -6.81 8.38
C VAL A 120 10.15 -7.55 9.08
N ARG A 121 11.38 -7.42 8.57
CA ARG A 121 12.57 -8.05 9.17
C ARG A 121 12.75 -7.60 10.61
N THR A 122 12.59 -6.32 10.89
CA THR A 122 12.65 -5.77 12.24
C THR A 122 11.57 -6.37 13.13
N ALA A 123 10.32 -6.42 12.66
CA ALA A 123 9.19 -6.92 13.43
C ALA A 123 9.31 -8.42 13.76
N VAL A 124 9.72 -9.25 12.79
CA VAL A 124 9.85 -10.69 12.97
C VAL A 124 11.02 -11.03 13.91
N ASN A 125 12.16 -10.34 13.81
CA ASN A 125 13.28 -10.51 14.75
C ASN A 125 12.92 -10.04 16.16
N ALA A 126 12.25 -8.88 16.28
CA ALA A 126 11.77 -8.42 17.59
C ALA A 126 10.80 -9.41 18.23
N GLY A 127 9.95 -10.07 17.43
CA GLY A 127 9.08 -11.16 17.90
C GLY A 127 9.86 -12.37 18.43
N ALA A 128 10.92 -12.78 17.72
CA ALA A 128 11.83 -13.83 18.20
C ALA A 128 12.50 -13.43 19.52
N ASP A 129 13.04 -12.21 19.61
CA ASP A 129 13.67 -11.68 20.84
C ASP A 129 12.70 -11.65 22.03
N MET A 130 11.42 -11.31 21.80
CA MET A 130 10.39 -11.35 22.84
C MET A 130 10.19 -12.76 23.40
N VAL A 131 10.16 -13.77 22.53
CA VAL A 131 10.00 -15.17 22.94
C VAL A 131 11.26 -15.63 23.66
N LEU A 132 12.44 -15.48 23.04
CA LEU A 132 13.74 -15.88 23.60
C LEU A 132 14.01 -15.21 24.96
N GLY A 133 13.61 -13.94 25.13
CA GLY A 133 13.74 -13.23 26.40
C GLY A 133 12.74 -13.66 27.47
N ALA A 134 11.59 -14.23 27.10
CA ALA A 134 10.53 -14.63 28.03
C ALA A 134 10.66 -16.07 28.52
N ILE A 135 11.26 -16.96 27.71
CA ILE A 135 11.42 -18.38 28.03
C ILE A 135 12.90 -18.77 27.97
N SER A 136 13.39 -19.44 29.02
CA SER A 136 14.74 -20.02 29.02
C SER A 136 14.75 -21.27 28.15
N LEU A 137 15.17 -21.11 26.90
CA LEU A 137 15.34 -22.18 25.92
C LEU A 137 16.81 -22.66 25.87
N GLY A 138 17.04 -23.83 25.28
CA GLY A 138 18.38 -24.30 24.93
C GLY A 138 18.73 -23.91 23.50
N GLU A 139 20.02 -23.98 23.15
CA GLU A 139 20.53 -23.66 21.80
C GLU A 139 19.70 -24.27 20.65
N PRO A 140 19.26 -25.56 20.70
CA PRO A 140 18.46 -26.12 19.62
C PRO A 140 17.12 -25.41 19.42
N GLU A 141 16.44 -25.02 20.50
CA GLU A 141 15.16 -24.32 20.37
C GLU A 141 15.34 -22.86 19.89
N GLU A 142 16.43 -22.20 20.27
CA GLU A 142 16.77 -20.86 19.78
C GLU A 142 17.06 -20.87 18.28
N ASP A 143 17.87 -21.83 17.83
CA ASP A 143 18.17 -22.01 16.40
C ASP A 143 16.90 -22.32 15.59
N ALA A 144 15.96 -23.06 16.17
CA ALA A 144 14.71 -23.41 15.49
C ALA A 144 13.83 -22.17 15.29
N ILE A 145 13.83 -21.24 16.26
CA ILE A 145 13.14 -19.95 16.13
C ILE A 145 13.81 -19.12 15.03
N ASN A 146 15.14 -19.03 15.01
CA ASN A 146 15.87 -18.31 13.96
C ASN A 146 15.61 -18.91 12.57
N LEU A 147 15.52 -20.24 12.46
CA LEU A 147 15.16 -20.92 11.22
C LEU A 147 13.74 -20.55 10.75
N VAL A 148 12.78 -20.40 11.67
CA VAL A 148 11.43 -19.91 11.35
C VAL A 148 11.45 -18.46 10.90
N VAL A 149 12.24 -17.59 11.54
CA VAL A 149 12.41 -16.18 11.12
C VAL A 149 12.91 -16.12 9.68
N ASN A 150 13.98 -16.85 9.37
CA ASN A 150 14.57 -16.88 8.02
C ASN A 150 13.58 -17.47 7.00
N ALA A 151 12.88 -18.56 7.34
CA ALA A 151 11.84 -19.12 6.49
C ALA A 151 10.69 -18.16 6.23
N ALA A 152 10.24 -17.40 7.23
CA ALA A 152 9.17 -16.41 7.08
C ALA A 152 9.61 -15.26 6.15
N ILE A 153 10.82 -14.74 6.33
CA ILE A 153 11.37 -13.69 5.46
C ILE A 153 11.53 -14.20 4.02
N THR A 154 12.14 -15.37 3.82
CA THR A 154 12.28 -15.98 2.48
C THR A 154 10.93 -16.25 1.82
N SER A 155 9.91 -16.67 2.57
CA SER A 155 8.57 -16.89 2.03
C SER A 155 7.90 -15.60 1.53
N LEU A 156 8.23 -14.46 2.15
CA LEU A 156 7.72 -13.15 1.76
C LEU A 156 8.50 -12.55 0.58
N THR A 157 9.82 -12.77 0.51
CA THR A 157 10.67 -12.23 -0.56
C THR A 157 10.68 -13.09 -1.82
N ASN A 158 10.60 -14.42 -1.69
CA ASN A 158 10.57 -15.38 -2.78
C ASN A 158 9.45 -16.42 -2.57
N PRO A 159 8.18 -16.06 -2.87
CA PRO A 159 7.04 -16.95 -2.67
C PRO A 159 7.21 -18.27 -3.44
N GLY A 160 7.17 -19.38 -2.71
CA GLY A 160 7.36 -20.72 -3.27
C GLY A 160 8.78 -21.26 -3.19
N ALA A 161 9.73 -20.50 -2.61
CA ALA A 161 11.06 -21.01 -2.30
C ALA A 161 10.98 -22.27 -1.43
N SER A 162 11.82 -23.24 -1.78
CA SER A 162 12.00 -24.48 -1.02
C SER A 162 12.85 -24.25 0.23
N PHE A 163 12.79 -25.20 1.17
CA PHE A 163 13.66 -25.19 2.34
C PHE A 163 15.15 -25.17 1.97
N ALA A 164 15.54 -25.86 0.90
CA ALA A 164 16.93 -25.90 0.46
C ALA A 164 17.41 -24.53 -0.05
N GLU A 165 16.59 -23.85 -0.85
CA GLU A 165 16.89 -22.49 -1.33
C GLU A 165 16.98 -21.50 -0.18
N MET A 166 16.07 -21.58 0.81
CA MET A 166 16.14 -20.75 2.01
C MET A 166 17.43 -20.98 2.80
N VAL A 167 17.82 -22.24 2.99
CA VAL A 167 19.03 -22.59 3.75
C VAL A 167 20.30 -22.11 3.05
N GLU A 168 20.41 -22.35 1.74
CA GLU A 168 21.54 -21.90 0.93
C GLU A 168 21.67 -20.36 0.97
N GLU A 169 20.55 -19.64 0.84
CA GLU A 169 20.54 -18.18 0.82
C GLU A 169 20.88 -17.55 2.18
N ASN A 170 20.38 -18.11 3.29
CA ASN A 170 20.52 -17.51 4.61
C ASN A 170 21.73 -18.02 5.41
N TYR A 171 22.17 -19.25 5.17
CA TYR A 171 23.25 -19.89 5.93
C TYR A 171 24.48 -20.22 5.07
N GLY A 172 24.36 -20.25 3.74
CA GLY A 172 25.45 -20.68 2.85
C GLY A 172 25.81 -22.17 2.97
N GLU A 173 24.94 -22.94 3.62
CA GLU A 173 25.08 -24.38 3.85
C GLU A 173 24.04 -25.15 3.03
N ASP A 174 24.12 -26.48 3.03
CA ASP A 174 23.07 -27.32 2.46
C ASP A 174 22.01 -27.72 3.51
N ALA A 175 20.86 -28.19 3.02
CA ALA A 175 19.74 -28.58 3.86
C ALA A 175 20.04 -29.81 4.75
N GLU A 176 21.03 -30.65 4.41
CA GLU A 176 21.42 -31.79 5.23
C GLU A 176 22.26 -31.34 6.43
N GLU A 177 23.17 -30.39 6.21
CA GLU A 177 23.99 -29.78 7.26
C GLU A 177 23.11 -29.10 8.31
N VAL A 178 22.14 -28.28 7.89
CA VAL A 178 21.20 -27.64 8.82
C VAL A 178 20.33 -28.67 9.54
N ARG A 179 19.87 -29.75 8.89
CA ARG A 179 19.14 -30.84 9.58
C ARG A 179 19.99 -31.56 10.61
N SER A 180 21.31 -31.60 10.42
CA SER A 180 22.22 -32.28 11.34
C SER A 180 22.29 -31.60 12.71
N TRP A 181 22.04 -30.28 12.78
CA TRP A 181 22.09 -29.49 14.02
C TRP A 181 21.08 -29.97 15.06
N TRP A 182 19.96 -30.56 14.62
CA TRP A 182 18.92 -31.14 15.50
C TRP A 182 18.86 -32.66 15.49
N GLY A 183 19.81 -33.34 14.83
CA GLY A 183 19.72 -34.78 14.60
C GLY A 183 18.47 -35.18 13.80
N TRP A 184 17.98 -34.31 12.92
CA TRP A 184 16.84 -34.59 12.02
C TRP A 184 17.25 -35.44 10.81
N SER A 185 18.41 -36.09 10.87
CA SER A 185 18.85 -37.05 9.87
C SER A 185 17.88 -38.24 9.83
N LYS A 186 16.98 -38.20 8.85
CA LYS A 186 16.26 -39.38 8.36
C LYS A 186 16.87 -39.82 7.04
#